data_AF-A0A1Q6H1Q2-F1
#
_entry.id   AF-A0A1Q6H1Q2-F1
#
_cell.length_a   1.000
_cell.length_b   1.000
_cell.length_c   1.000
_cell.angle_alpha   90.00
_cell.angle_beta   90.00
_cell.angle_gamma   90.00
#
_symmetry.space_group_name_H-M   'P 1'
#
loop_
_entity.id
_entity.type
_entity.pdbx_description
1 polymer ?
#
loop_
_entity_poly.entity_id
_entity_poly.type
_entity_poly.pdbx_seq_one_letter_code
_entity_poly.pdbx_strand_id
1 'polypeptide(L)'
;MRIDEIRSINPQFFSDLNKYSRVQKYFRDVSAMKSKEGLKFINMGIAQGLFRNDINYNVLLRISEITAESIMRNELYLEYSYDDLFGSASIMSVRGICTKKGYDLLDQYIESYKMKNNK
;
A
#
# COMPACT_ATOMS: atom_id res chain seq x y z
N MET A 1 -6.35 -5.74 9.97
CA MET A 1 -5.55 -6.92 9.63
C MET A 1 -4.10 -6.48 9.63
N ARG A 2 -3.26 -7.15 10.43
CA ARG A 2 -1.83 -6.82 10.52
C ARG A 2 -1.08 -7.50 9.38
N ILE A 3 0.02 -6.91 8.93
CA ILE A 3 0.80 -7.42 7.79
C ILE A 3 1.29 -8.85 8.04
N ASP A 4 1.69 -9.17 9.27
CA ASP A 4 2.17 -10.52 9.62
C ASP A 4 1.07 -11.59 9.58
N GLU A 5 -0.19 -11.19 9.80
CA GLU A 5 -1.34 -12.09 9.65
C GLU A 5 -1.60 -12.40 8.17
N ILE A 6 -1.37 -11.44 7.27
CA ILE A 6 -1.57 -11.62 5.83
C ILE A 6 -0.54 -12.58 5.24
N ARG A 7 0.71 -12.51 5.69
CA ARG A 7 1.79 -13.40 5.24
C ARG A 7 1.56 -14.86 5.58
N SER A 8 0.78 -15.17 6.61
CA SER A 8 0.49 -16.55 7.04
C SER A 8 -0.83 -17.12 6.51
N ILE A 9 -1.62 -16.32 5.81
CA ILE A 9 -2.88 -16.75 5.21
C ILE A 9 -2.62 -17.47 3.89
N ASN A 10 -3.27 -18.62 3.69
CA ASN A 10 -3.25 -19.32 2.40
C ASN A 10 -3.82 -18.41 1.30
N PRO A 11 -3.09 -18.16 0.20
CA PRO A 11 -3.55 -17.29 -0.90
C PRO A 11 -4.94 -17.65 -1.44
N GLN A 12 -5.31 -18.93 -1.44
CA GLN A 12 -6.61 -19.43 -1.88
C GLN A 12 -7.78 -18.86 -1.05
N PHE A 13 -7.52 -18.47 0.20
CA PHE A 13 -8.50 -17.81 1.07
C PHE A 13 -9.01 -16.50 0.44
N PHE A 14 -8.15 -15.74 -0.24
CA PHE A 14 -8.55 -14.49 -0.89
C PHE A 14 -9.49 -14.76 -2.09
N SER A 15 -9.26 -15.85 -2.83
CA SER A 15 -10.16 -16.29 -3.90
C SER A 15 -11.54 -16.69 -3.36
N ASP A 16 -11.61 -17.28 -2.16
CA ASP A 16 -12.89 -17.56 -1.52
C ASP A 16 -13.59 -16.28 -1.04
N LEU A 17 -12.86 -15.33 -0.47
CA LEU A 17 -13.41 -14.02 -0.09
C LEU A 17 -13.98 -13.24 -1.29
N ASN A 18 -13.41 -13.41 -2.48
CA ASN A 18 -13.91 -12.80 -3.72
C ASN A 18 -15.31 -13.28 -4.10
N LYS A 19 -15.72 -14.49 -3.67
CA LYS A 19 -17.07 -15.03 -3.93
C LYS A 19 -18.17 -14.37 -3.10
N TYR A 20 -17.81 -13.64 -2.03
CA TYR A 20 -18.78 -13.05 -1.10
C TYR A 20 -18.93 -11.54 -1.32
N SER A 21 -20.01 -11.14 -2.01
CA SER A 21 -20.32 -9.73 -2.33
C SER A 21 -20.39 -8.81 -1.10
N ARG A 22 -20.82 -9.31 0.05
CA ARG A 22 -20.85 -8.57 1.33
C ARG A 22 -19.45 -8.26 1.85
N VAL A 23 -18.51 -9.18 1.69
CA VAL A 23 -17.10 -8.99 2.08
C VAL A 23 -16.44 -7.96 1.16
N GLN A 24 -16.73 -8.05 -0.15
CA GLN A 24 -16.27 -7.06 -1.13
C GLN A 24 -16.77 -5.64 -0.81
N LYS A 25 -18.04 -5.51 -0.40
CA LYS A 25 -18.60 -4.23 0.05
C LYS A 25 -17.88 -3.71 1.31
N TYR A 26 -17.63 -4.58 2.28
CA TYR A 26 -16.90 -4.21 3.50
C TYR A 26 -15.49 -3.69 3.18
N PHE A 27 -14.74 -4.34 2.29
CA PHE A 27 -13.42 -3.85 1.89
C PHE A 27 -13.47 -2.47 1.22
N ARG A 28 -14.46 -2.20 0.38
CA ARG A 28 -14.67 -0.86 -0.20
C ARG A 28 -14.97 0.20 0.86
N ASP A 29 -15.87 -0.11 1.79
CA ASP A 29 -16.25 0.81 2.87
C ASP A 29 -15.04 1.13 3.77
N VAL A 30 -14.19 0.12 4.07
CA VAL A 30 -12.92 0.29 4.79
C VAL A 30 -11.90 1.12 3.99
N SER A 31 -11.80 0.90 2.67
CA SER A 31 -10.91 1.68 1.81
C SER A 31 -11.26 3.17 1.83
N ALA A 32 -12.55 3.50 1.71
CA ALA A 32 -13.03 4.87 1.76
C ALA A 32 -12.71 5.56 3.11
N MET A 33 -12.80 4.84 4.23
CA MET A 33 -12.37 5.35 5.54
C MET A 33 -10.85 5.61 5.58
N LYS A 34 -10.05 4.65 5.10
CA LYS A 34 -8.58 4.76 5.08
C LYS A 34 -8.08 5.89 4.19
N SER A 35 -8.78 6.22 3.10
CA SER A 35 -8.41 7.35 2.23
C SER A 35 -8.41 8.69 2.98
N LYS A 36 -9.27 8.86 4.00
CA LYS A 36 -9.25 10.05 4.87
C LYS A 36 -8.03 10.11 5.79
N GLU A 37 -7.58 8.97 6.31
CA GLU A 37 -6.37 8.89 7.13
C GLU A 37 -5.11 9.05 6.27
N GLY A 38 -5.11 8.46 5.07
CA GLY A 38 -4.04 8.61 4.08
C GLY A 38 -3.79 10.07 3.72
N LEU A 39 -4.86 10.86 3.48
CA LEU A 39 -4.74 12.29 3.23
C LEU A 39 -4.12 13.06 4.41
N LYS A 40 -4.47 12.70 5.65
CA LYS A 40 -3.86 13.32 6.84
C LYS A 40 -2.35 13.05 6.90
N PHE A 41 -1.95 11.78 6.68
CA PHE A 41 -0.54 11.39 6.64
C PHE A 41 0.23 12.15 5.54
N ILE A 42 -0.35 12.23 4.34
CA ILE A 42 0.23 12.98 3.23
C ILE A 42 0.42 14.45 3.58
N ASN A 43 -0.60 15.10 4.12
CA ASN A 43 -0.53 16.52 4.50
C ASN A 43 0.55 16.78 5.55
N MET A 44 0.72 15.87 6.53
CA MET A 44 1.82 15.95 7.49
C MET A 44 3.18 15.82 6.80
N GLY A 45 3.34 14.86 5.89
CA GLY A 45 4.59 14.68 5.15
C GLY A 45 4.92 15.88 4.25
N ILE A 46 3.92 16.54 3.65
CA ILE A 46 4.10 17.81 2.92
C ILE A 46 4.59 18.90 3.88
N ALA A 47 3.92 19.08 5.03
CA ALA A 47 4.30 20.08 6.02
C ALA A 47 5.73 19.88 6.57
N GLN A 48 6.19 18.63 6.64
CA GLN A 48 7.55 18.26 7.06
C GLN A 48 8.60 18.37 5.93
N GLY A 49 8.18 18.70 4.71
CA GLY A 49 9.01 18.77 3.52
C GLY A 49 9.48 17.41 3.00
N LEU A 50 8.80 16.33 3.38
CA LEU A 50 9.12 14.95 2.96
C LEU A 50 8.41 14.58 1.66
N PHE A 51 7.19 15.08 1.44
CA PHE A 51 6.41 14.82 0.23
C PHE A 51 6.22 16.09 -0.60
N ARG A 52 6.08 15.90 -1.91
CA ARG A 52 5.88 16.99 -2.87
C ARG A 52 4.50 17.62 -2.71
N ASN A 53 4.40 18.93 -2.86
CA ASN A 53 3.12 19.65 -2.75
C ASN A 53 2.42 19.90 -4.10
N ASP A 54 3.03 19.49 -5.21
CA ASP A 54 2.54 19.69 -6.58
C ASP A 54 1.73 18.51 -7.13
N ILE A 55 1.42 17.53 -6.28
CA ILE A 55 0.72 16.30 -6.65
C ILE A 55 -0.75 16.36 -6.24
N ASN A 56 -1.65 15.96 -7.14
CA ASN A 56 -3.05 15.72 -6.78
C ASN A 56 -3.21 14.38 -6.07
N TYR A 57 -3.19 14.40 -4.74
CA TYR A 57 -3.25 13.20 -3.91
C TYR A 57 -4.58 12.46 -3.94
N ASN A 58 -5.69 13.14 -4.28
CA ASN A 58 -6.96 12.44 -4.48
C ASN A 58 -6.88 11.50 -5.68
N VAL A 59 -6.22 11.93 -6.76
CA VAL A 59 -5.97 11.10 -7.94
C VAL A 59 -5.03 9.95 -7.59
N LEU A 60 -3.94 10.23 -6.88
CA LEU A 60 -2.98 9.20 -6.49
C LEU A 60 -3.61 8.11 -5.61
N LEU A 61 -4.37 8.49 -4.59
CA LEU A 61 -5.09 7.54 -3.73
C LEU A 61 -6.10 6.72 -4.55
N ARG A 62 -6.79 7.33 -5.51
CA ARG A 62 -7.70 6.61 -6.39
C ARG A 62 -6.98 5.58 -7.28
N ILE A 63 -5.79 5.92 -7.78
CA ILE A 63 -4.95 4.98 -8.53
C ILE A 63 -4.53 3.82 -7.63
N SER A 64 -4.11 4.10 -6.38
CA SER A 64 -3.77 3.05 -5.42
C SER A 64 -4.93 2.10 -5.13
N GLU A 65 -6.15 2.63 -4.98
CA GLU A 65 -7.37 1.82 -4.84
C GLU A 65 -7.60 0.91 -6.06
N ILE A 66 -7.53 1.46 -7.27
CA ILE A 66 -7.73 0.71 -8.52
C ILE A 66 -6.68 -0.40 -8.67
N THR A 67 -5.42 -0.11 -8.34
CA THR A 67 -4.33 -1.09 -8.37
C THR A 67 -4.61 -2.23 -7.40
N ALA A 68 -5.02 -1.94 -6.16
CA ALA A 68 -5.37 -2.96 -5.18
C ALA A 68 -6.56 -3.83 -5.65
N GLU A 69 -7.61 -3.20 -6.20
CA GLU A 69 -8.74 -3.93 -6.80
C GLU A 69 -8.30 -4.81 -7.98
N SER A 70 -7.35 -4.34 -8.80
CA SER A 70 -6.83 -5.09 -9.93
C SER A 70 -6.01 -6.31 -9.51
N ILE A 71 -5.18 -6.17 -8.47
CA ILE A 71 -4.43 -7.29 -7.87
C ILE A 71 -5.41 -8.37 -7.39
N MET A 72 -6.49 -7.97 -6.72
CA MET A 72 -7.51 -8.91 -6.23
C MET A 72 -8.30 -9.58 -7.36
N ARG A 73 -8.70 -8.80 -8.37
CA ARG A 73 -9.52 -9.28 -9.50
C ARG A 73 -8.78 -10.23 -10.42
N ASN A 74 -7.50 -9.98 -10.66
CA ASN A 74 -6.66 -10.85 -11.50
C ASN A 74 -5.96 -11.94 -10.69
N GLU A 75 -6.30 -12.09 -9.40
CA GLU A 75 -5.74 -13.10 -8.50
C GLU A 75 -4.21 -13.12 -8.47
N LEU A 76 -3.56 -11.97 -8.66
CA LEU A 76 -2.08 -11.89 -8.77
C LEU A 76 -1.38 -12.37 -7.49
N TYR A 77 -2.09 -12.43 -6.37
CA TYR A 77 -1.62 -13.01 -5.10
C TYR A 77 -1.40 -14.53 -5.16
N LEU A 78 -1.87 -15.21 -6.20
CA LEU A 78 -1.55 -16.61 -6.49
C LEU A 78 -0.20 -16.76 -7.20
N GLU A 79 0.23 -15.73 -7.92
CA GLU A 79 1.46 -15.72 -8.72
C GLU A 79 2.64 -15.09 -7.98
N TYR A 80 2.37 -14.06 -7.17
CA TYR A 80 3.39 -13.25 -6.49
C TYR A 80 3.15 -13.23 -5.00
N SER A 81 4.23 -13.16 -4.22
CA SER A 81 4.12 -13.04 -2.77
C SER A 81 3.50 -11.68 -2.38
N TYR A 82 2.94 -11.62 -1.17
CA TYR A 82 2.45 -10.35 -0.63
C TYR A 82 3.56 -9.29 -0.58
N ASP A 83 4.79 -9.69 -0.25
CA ASP A 83 5.92 -8.78 -0.16
C ASP A 83 6.32 -8.23 -1.53
N ASP A 84 6.21 -9.03 -2.59
CA ASP A 84 6.46 -8.57 -3.96
C ASP A 84 5.37 -7.61 -4.41
N LEU A 85 4.08 -7.97 -4.26
CA LEU A 85 2.97 -7.14 -4.72
C LEU A 85 2.87 -5.83 -3.93
N PHE A 86 2.76 -5.94 -2.61
CA PHE A 86 2.55 -4.79 -1.74
C PHE A 86 3.83 -3.99 -1.58
N GLY A 87 4.98 -4.65 -1.44
CA GLY A 87 6.28 -3.99 -1.29
C GLY A 87 6.67 -3.20 -2.52
N SER A 88 6.61 -3.81 -3.71
CA SER A 88 6.96 -3.11 -4.97
C SER A 88 5.99 -1.96 -5.25
N ALA A 89 4.68 -2.18 -5.12
CA ALA A 89 3.69 -1.13 -5.36
C ALA A 89 3.83 0.04 -4.36
N SER A 90 4.04 -0.25 -3.07
CA SER A 90 4.16 0.77 -2.03
C SER A 90 5.46 1.57 -2.15
N ILE A 91 6.60 0.90 -2.33
CA ILE A 91 7.91 1.57 -2.49
C ILE A 91 7.90 2.47 -3.72
N MET A 92 7.38 1.98 -4.85
CA MET A 92 7.25 2.78 -6.07
C MET A 92 6.39 4.02 -5.85
N SER A 93 5.23 3.85 -5.21
CA SER A 93 4.29 4.96 -4.95
C SER A 93 4.89 6.01 -4.01
N VAL A 94 5.52 5.59 -2.91
CA VAL A 94 6.12 6.52 -1.93
C VAL A 94 7.33 7.23 -2.55
N ARG A 95 8.22 6.52 -3.25
CA ARG A 95 9.36 7.15 -3.96
C ARG A 95 8.90 8.20 -4.95
N GLY A 96 7.81 7.95 -5.69
CA GLY A 96 7.26 8.87 -6.68
C GLY A 96 6.79 10.21 -6.09
N ILE A 97 6.46 10.27 -4.81
CA ILE A 97 5.96 11.49 -4.15
C ILE A 97 6.98 12.14 -3.22
N CYS A 98 8.13 11.53 -3.01
CA CYS A 98 9.15 12.06 -2.11
C CYS A 98 9.82 13.32 -2.68
N THR A 99 10.14 14.26 -1.80
CA THR A 99 11.20 15.25 -2.06
C THR A 99 12.58 14.57 -1.92
N LYS A 100 13.68 15.28 -2.20
CA LYS A 100 15.02 14.75 -1.91
C LYS A 100 15.16 14.30 -0.44
N LYS A 101 14.69 15.14 0.49
CA LYS A 101 14.70 14.84 1.94
C LYS A 101 13.86 13.59 2.26
N GLY A 102 12.68 13.45 1.67
CA GLY A 102 11.83 12.28 1.85
C GLY A 102 12.43 11.01 1.26
N TYR A 103 13.10 11.12 0.12
CA TYR A 103 13.78 10.01 -0.54
C TYR A 103 14.93 9.49 0.32
N ASP A 104 15.80 10.38 0.81
CA ASP A 104 16.95 10.01 1.65
C ASP A 104 16.48 9.30 2.95
N LEU A 105 15.39 9.79 3.57
CA LEU A 105 14.79 9.14 4.74
C LEU A 105 14.20 7.75 4.42
N LEU A 106 13.55 7.62 3.26
CA LEU A 106 12.96 6.36 2.82
C LEU A 106 14.05 5.30 2.54
N ASP A 107 15.14 5.68 1.87
CA ASP A 107 16.23 4.75 1.58
C ASP A 107 16.92 4.28 2.88
N GLN A 108 17.16 5.17 3.84
CA GLN A 108 17.66 4.80 5.17
C GLN A 108 16.74 3.80 5.87
N TYR A 109 15.42 4.01 5.79
CA TYR A 109 14.44 3.09 6.38
C TYR A 109 14.50 1.72 5.70
N ILE A 110 14.52 1.67 4.37
CA ILE A 110 14.57 0.41 3.60
C ILE A 110 15.85 -0.38 3.91
N GLU A 111 16.99 0.30 3.97
CA GLU A 111 18.27 -0.33 4.34
C GLU A 111 18.20 -0.92 5.74
N SER A 112 17.66 -0.18 6.72
CA SER A 112 17.50 -0.66 8.09
C SER A 112 16.58 -1.88 8.20
N TYR A 113 15.54 -1.96 7.35
CA TYR A 113 14.60 -3.07 7.32
C TYR A 113 15.23 -4.33 6.72
N LYS A 114 15.98 -4.19 5.61
CA LYS A 114 16.73 -5.30 5.00
C LYS A 114 17.76 -5.91 5.95
N MET A 115 18.43 -5.07 6.75
CA MET A 115 19.41 -5.53 7.74
C MET A 115 18.80 -6.32 8.90
N LYS A 116 17.52 -6.07 9.23
CA LYS A 116 16.80 -6.79 10.30
C LYS A 116 16.26 -8.16 9.87
N ASN A 117 15.90 -8.33 8.60
CA ASN A 117 15.32 -9.58 8.09
C ASN A 117 16.35 -10.58 7.53
N ASN A 118 17.64 -10.23 7.52
CA ASN A 118 18.76 -11.11 7.19
C ASN A 118 19.43 -11.75 8.43
N LYS A 119 18.75 -11.72 9.59
CA LYS A 119 19.10 -12.44 10.82
C LYS A 119 17.97 -13.39 11.18
#